data_AF-A0A943GH49-F1
#
_entry.id   AF-A0A943GH49-F1
#
_cell.length_a   1.000
_cell.length_b   1.000
_cell.length_c   1.000
_cell.angle_alpha   90.00
_cell.angle_beta   90.00
_cell.angle_gamma   90.00
#
_symmetry.space_group_name_H-M   'P 1'
#
loop_
_entity.id
_entity.type
_entity.pdbx_description
1 polymer ?
#
loop_
_entity_poly.entity_id
_entity_poly.type
_entity_poly.pdbx_seq_one_letter_code
_entity_poly.pdbx_strand_id
1 'polypeptide(L)'
;MSNNKYTEDDYCDLIPGGKICDNCGKCLEEAGVDIRAIKIEDIAKNVEENKFIEEELKKAMDTALDLHIESNEKEYSVDLENYLEEDYVDAFENIVYLDDIGLDEEESLEDSTIELYPGVRTVSLKNKK
;
A
#
# COMPACT_ATOMS: atom_id res chain seq x y z
N MET A 1 51.01 -9.71 -26.55
CA MET A 1 50.52 -9.41 -25.19
C MET A 1 50.71 -7.93 -24.97
N SER A 2 49.66 -7.15 -25.22
CA SER A 2 49.73 -5.69 -25.12
C SER A 2 49.45 -5.29 -23.68
N ASN A 3 50.47 -4.76 -23.02
CA ASN A 3 50.38 -4.21 -21.68
C ASN A 3 49.54 -2.93 -21.73
N ASN A 4 48.25 -3.03 -21.41
CA ASN A 4 47.43 -1.87 -21.09
C ASN A 4 48.03 -1.21 -19.85
N LYS A 5 48.63 -0.03 -20.07
CA LYS A 5 49.55 0.65 -19.14
C LYS A 5 48.82 1.56 -18.13
N TYR A 6 47.51 1.43 -18.05
CA TYR A 6 46.63 2.28 -17.26
C TYR A 6 45.58 1.41 -16.57
N THR A 7 45.42 1.61 -15.27
CA THR A 7 44.38 1.00 -14.44
C THR A 7 43.06 1.73 -14.66
N GLU A 8 41.92 1.09 -14.39
CA GLU A 8 40.60 1.73 -14.56
C GLU A 8 40.46 3.02 -13.73
N ASP A 9 41.22 3.13 -12.63
CA ASP A 9 41.34 4.34 -11.81
C ASP A 9 41.98 5.51 -12.58
N ASP A 10 43.02 5.25 -13.39
CA ASP A 10 43.70 6.27 -14.21
C ASP A 10 42.77 6.86 -15.28
N TYR A 11 41.75 6.11 -15.72
CA TYR A 11 40.75 6.60 -16.66
C TYR A 11 39.71 7.51 -15.98
N CYS A 12 39.42 7.30 -14.70
CA CYS A 12 38.44 8.11 -13.98
C CYS A 12 38.93 9.54 -13.72
N ASP A 13 40.22 9.69 -13.42
CA ASP A 13 40.86 11.00 -13.21
C ASP A 13 40.91 11.86 -14.49
N LEU A 14 40.80 11.23 -15.66
CA LEU A 14 40.82 11.91 -16.96
C LEU A 14 39.44 12.42 -17.38
N ILE A 15 38.36 11.95 -16.73
CA ILE A 15 36.99 12.38 -17.03
C ILE A 15 36.69 13.64 -16.20
N PRO A 16 36.38 14.79 -16.82
CA PRO A 16 35.95 15.99 -16.09
C PRO A 16 34.72 15.66 -15.24
N GLY A 17 34.83 15.82 -13.92
CA GLY A 17 33.76 15.51 -12.98
C GLY A 17 33.53 14.03 -12.66
N GLY A 18 34.40 13.14 -13.17
CA GLY A 18 34.41 11.72 -12.81
C GLY A 18 34.59 11.53 -11.30
N LYS A 19 33.70 10.77 -10.68
CA LYS A 19 33.79 10.42 -9.25
C LYS A 19 33.86 8.91 -9.11
N ILE A 20 34.71 8.43 -8.21
CA ILE A 20 34.76 7.01 -7.86
C ILE A 20 33.71 6.75 -6.79
N CYS A 21 32.92 5.70 -6.97
CA CYS A 21 31.97 5.23 -5.95
C CYS A 21 32.72 4.58 -4.78
N ASP A 22 32.54 5.09 -3.55
CA ASP A 22 33.24 4.60 -2.36
C ASP A 22 32.92 3.16 -1.96
N ASN A 23 31.75 2.63 -2.37
CA ASN A 23 31.33 1.26 -2.06
C ASN A 23 31.71 0.24 -3.15
N CYS A 24 31.70 0.67 -4.41
CA CYS A 24 31.84 -0.24 -5.56
C CYS A 24 33.12 -0.03 -6.37
N GLY A 25 33.88 1.05 -6.11
CA GLY A 25 35.09 1.42 -6.84
C GLY A 25 34.88 1.78 -8.32
N LYS A 26 33.63 1.88 -8.77
CA LYS A 26 33.31 2.21 -10.18
C LYS A 26 33.37 3.71 -10.43
N CYS A 27 33.89 4.10 -11.58
CA CYS A 27 33.84 5.50 -12.05
C CYS A 27 32.42 5.86 -12.50
N LEU A 28 31.88 6.94 -11.94
CA LEU A 28 30.54 7.45 -12.23
C LEU A 28 30.65 8.61 -13.23
N GLU A 29 29.85 8.56 -14.30
CA GLU A 29 29.81 9.59 -15.35
C GLU A 29 28.87 10.75 -14.97
N GLU A 30 29.21 12.00 -15.31
CA GLU A 30 28.43 13.22 -15.00
C GLU A 30 27.00 13.22 -15.59
N ALA A 31 26.72 12.43 -16.62
CA ALA A 31 25.41 12.39 -17.28
C ALA A 31 24.58 11.13 -16.93
N GLY A 32 25.12 10.23 -16.11
CA GLY A 32 24.49 8.96 -15.77
C GLY A 32 23.49 9.08 -14.61
N VAL A 33 22.53 8.16 -14.58
CA VAL A 33 21.63 7.94 -13.43
C VAL A 33 22.40 7.74 -12.11
N ASP A 34 23.67 7.37 -12.21
CA ASP A 34 24.59 7.00 -11.14
C ASP A 34 25.08 8.17 -10.27
N ILE A 35 24.94 9.42 -10.71
CA ILE A 35 25.17 10.61 -9.85
C ILE A 35 23.97 10.97 -8.96
N ARG A 36 22.85 10.24 -9.05
CA ARG A 36 21.78 10.28 -8.03
C ARG A 36 22.19 9.50 -6.77
N ALA A 37 23.44 9.66 -6.34
CA ALA A 37 23.93 9.13 -5.10
C ALA A 37 23.24 9.88 -3.95
N ILE A 38 22.55 9.12 -3.10
CA ILE A 38 21.94 9.64 -1.90
C ILE A 38 23.06 10.01 -0.93
N LYS A 39 23.22 11.30 -0.63
CA LYS A 39 24.14 11.77 0.42
C LYS A 39 23.58 11.31 1.76
N ILE A 40 24.24 10.33 2.38
CA ILE A 40 23.81 9.81 3.69
C ILE A 40 23.85 10.90 4.77
N GLU A 41 24.76 11.87 4.64
CA GLU A 41 24.84 13.08 5.47
C GLU A 41 23.56 13.94 5.39
N ASP A 42 22.93 14.02 4.21
CA ASP A 42 21.69 14.78 3.99
C ASP A 42 20.44 14.02 4.49
N ILE A 43 20.55 12.71 4.74
CA ILE A 43 19.50 11.85 5.32
C ILE A 43 19.66 11.66 6.83
N ALA A 44 20.83 11.99 7.39
CA ALA A 44 21.12 11.82 8.81
C ALA A 44 20.22 12.76 9.64
N LYS A 45 19.06 12.24 10.05
CA LYS A 45 18.08 12.93 10.90
C LYS A 45 18.77 13.46 12.16
N ASN A 46 18.57 14.74 12.44
CA ASN A 46 19.04 15.34 13.68
C ASN A 46 18.33 14.68 14.87
N VAL A 47 19.02 14.53 16.01
CA VAL A 47 18.50 13.86 17.23
C VAL A 47 17.18 14.49 17.72
N GLU A 48 16.95 15.76 17.39
CA GLU A 48 15.72 16.51 17.71
C GLU A 48 14.51 16.07 16.89
N GLU A 49 14.68 15.80 15.59
CA GLU A 49 13.61 15.31 14.72
C GLU A 49 13.17 13.90 15.13
N ASN A 50 14.11 13.07 15.59
CA ASN A 50 13.79 11.74 16.10
C ASN A 50 12.87 11.82 17.33
N LYS A 51 13.10 12.76 18.25
CA LYS A 51 12.21 12.95 19.42
C LYS A 51 10.80 13.36 19.01
N PHE A 52 10.69 14.28 18.05
CA PHE A 52 9.38 14.70 17.52
C PHE A 52 8.61 13.52 16.92
N ILE A 53 9.28 12.71 16.10
CA ILE A 53 8.68 11.53 15.46
C ILE A 53 8.27 10.48 16.52
N GLU A 54 9.11 10.25 17.53
CA GLU A 54 8.81 9.31 18.63
C GLU A 54 7.61 9.77 19.48
N GLU A 55 7.52 11.06 19.78
CA GLU A 55 6.40 11.65 20.53
C GLU A 55 5.09 11.59 19.72
N GLU A 56 5.13 11.89 18.42
CA GLU A 56 3.97 11.79 17.54
C GLU A 56 3.48 10.34 17.41
N LEU A 57 4.40 9.39 17.23
CA LEU A 57 4.09 7.96 17.17
C LEU A 57 3.44 7.47 18.48
N LYS A 58 4.01 7.88 19.62
CA LYS A 58 3.47 7.53 20.94
C LYS A 58 2.06 8.06 21.12
N LYS A 59 1.83 9.33 20.74
CA LYS A 59 0.50 9.95 20.83
C LYS A 59 -0.52 9.22 19.95
N ALA A 60 -0.14 8.82 18.74
CA ALA A 60 -1.01 8.05 17.85
C ALA A 60 -1.36 6.68 18.45
N MET A 61 -0.39 5.99 19.05
CA MET A 61 -0.61 4.70 19.72
C MET A 61 -1.54 4.83 20.93
N ASP A 62 -1.34 5.84 21.77
CA ASP A 62 -2.19 6.10 22.93
C ASP A 62 -3.63 6.38 22.49
N THR A 63 -3.84 7.21 21.46
CA THR A 63 -5.18 7.45 20.91
C THR A 63 -5.83 6.21 20.31
N ALA A 64 -5.06 5.34 19.65
CA ALA A 64 -5.57 4.09 19.11
C ALA A 64 -5.96 3.11 20.23
N LEU A 65 -5.21 3.09 21.34
CA LEU A 65 -5.52 2.29 22.51
C LEU A 65 -6.78 2.80 23.21
N ASP A 66 -6.93 4.10 23.39
CA ASP A 66 -8.14 4.70 23.98
C ASP A 66 -9.39 4.38 23.14
N LEU A 67 -9.31 4.47 21.81
CA LEU A 67 -10.38 4.03 20.91
C LEU A 67 -10.67 2.53 21.01
N HIS A 68 -9.65 1.70 21.24
CA HIS A 68 -9.84 0.27 21.48
C HIS A 68 -10.49 -0.03 22.84
N ILE A 69 -10.18 0.75 23.86
CA ILE A 69 -10.79 0.61 25.19
C ILE A 69 -12.26 1.06 25.16
N GLU A 70 -12.57 2.18 24.50
CA GLU A 70 -13.96 2.66 24.32
C GLU A 70 -14.81 1.71 23.47
N SER A 71 -14.22 1.00 22.51
CA SER A 71 -14.92 -0.02 21.70
C SER A 71 -15.08 -1.37 22.41
N ASN A 72 -14.25 -1.68 23.42
CA ASN A 72 -14.31 -2.92 24.19
C ASN A 72 -15.41 -2.96 25.27
N GLU A 73 -16.14 -1.87 25.56
CA GLU A 73 -17.34 -1.94 26.41
C GLU A 73 -18.49 -2.73 25.76
N LYS A 74 -18.36 -3.11 24.49
CA LYS A 74 -19.19 -4.12 23.82
C LYS A 74 -18.28 -5.23 23.31
N GLU A 75 -17.85 -6.09 24.21
CA GLU A 75 -17.21 -7.36 23.85
C GLU A 75 -18.22 -8.22 23.08
N TYR A 76 -18.22 -8.07 21.75
CA TYR A 76 -18.87 -9.02 20.85
C TYR A 76 -17.90 -10.19 20.74
N SER A 77 -18.06 -11.19 21.59
CA SER A 77 -17.34 -12.46 21.44
C SER A 77 -17.82 -13.12 20.15
N VAL A 78 -17.07 -12.88 19.06
CA VAL A 78 -17.24 -13.66 17.83
C VAL A 78 -16.64 -15.02 18.13
N ASP A 79 -17.51 -16.02 18.25
CA ASP A 79 -17.15 -17.41 18.43
C ASP A 79 -16.47 -17.92 17.14
N LEU A 80 -15.15 -17.75 17.09
CA LEU A 80 -14.32 -18.06 15.94
C LEU A 80 -14.35 -19.55 15.58
N GLU A 81 -14.67 -20.43 16.53
CA GLU A 81 -14.80 -21.86 16.30
C GLU A 81 -16.01 -22.19 15.41
N ASN A 82 -17.15 -21.49 15.59
CA ASN A 82 -18.32 -21.64 14.72
C ASN A 82 -18.07 -21.13 13.29
N TYR A 83 -17.24 -20.10 13.11
CA TYR A 83 -16.88 -19.57 11.77
C TYR A 83 -15.93 -20.49 10.98
N LEU A 84 -15.20 -21.38 11.67
CA LEU A 84 -14.23 -22.29 11.04
C LEU A 84 -14.86 -23.63 10.64
N GLU A 85 -16.08 -23.93 11.10
CA GLU A 85 -16.83 -25.14 10.71
C GLU A 85 -17.59 -24.98 9.38
N GLU A 86 -17.74 -23.76 8.87
CA GLU A 86 -18.37 -23.51 7.58
C GLU A 86 -17.37 -23.76 6.43
N ASP A 87 -17.71 -24.70 5.54
CA ASP A 87 -16.97 -24.91 4.30
C ASP A 87 -16.87 -23.59 3.52
N TYR A 88 -15.70 -23.31 2.95
CA TYR A 88 -15.51 -22.13 2.10
C TYR A 88 -16.53 -22.15 0.96
N VAL A 89 -17.41 -21.15 0.93
CA VAL A 89 -18.38 -20.94 -0.15
C VAL A 89 -17.79 -19.95 -1.14
N ASP A 90 -17.59 -20.39 -2.38
CA ASP A 90 -17.13 -19.49 -3.44
C ASP A 90 -18.23 -18.48 -3.76
N ALA A 91 -17.86 -17.20 -3.84
CA ALA A 91 -18.76 -16.14 -4.24
C ALA A 91 -19.40 -16.43 -5.61
N PHE A 92 -18.67 -17.07 -6.53
CA PHE A 92 -19.17 -17.43 -7.86
C PHE A 92 -20.31 -18.46 -7.83
N GLU A 93 -20.44 -19.26 -6.76
CA GLU A 93 -21.56 -20.21 -6.61
C GLU A 93 -22.90 -19.50 -6.33
N ASN A 94 -22.86 -18.26 -5.85
CA ASN A 94 -24.04 -17.48 -5.47
C ASN A 94 -24.33 -16.32 -6.43
N ILE A 95 -23.62 -16.24 -7.56
CA ILE A 95 -23.89 -15.23 -8.59
C ILE A 95 -25.10 -15.66 -9.41
N VAL A 96 -26.06 -14.75 -9.55
CA VAL A 96 -27.28 -14.92 -10.35
C VAL A 96 -27.34 -13.78 -11.37
N TYR A 97 -27.79 -14.07 -12.59
CA TYR A 97 -27.96 -13.04 -13.62
C TYR A 97 -29.17 -12.16 -13.31
N LEU A 98 -29.13 -10.90 -13.77
CA LEU A 98 -30.22 -9.94 -13.57
C LEU A 98 -31.52 -10.43 -14.22
N ASP A 99 -31.43 -11.07 -15.38
CA ASP A 99 -32.54 -11.70 -16.08
C ASP A 99 -33.25 -12.76 -15.22
N ASP A 100 -32.49 -13.57 -14.46
CA ASP A 100 -33.03 -14.67 -13.66
C ASP A 100 -33.83 -14.17 -12.45
N ILE A 101 -33.52 -12.97 -11.93
CA ILE A 101 -34.25 -12.32 -10.84
C ILE A 101 -35.36 -11.38 -11.35
N GLY A 102 -35.58 -11.34 -12.67
CA GLY A 102 -36.63 -10.55 -13.30
C GLY A 102 -36.39 -9.05 -13.21
N LEU A 103 -35.12 -8.63 -13.24
CA LEU A 103 -34.70 -7.26 -13.47
C LEU A 103 -34.37 -7.12 -14.96
N ASP A 104 -35.09 -6.23 -15.64
CA ASP A 104 -34.85 -5.97 -17.06
C ASP A 104 -33.52 -5.22 -17.21
N GLU A 105 -32.63 -5.70 -18.10
CA GLU A 105 -31.34 -5.01 -18.40
C GLU A 105 -31.54 -3.58 -18.92
N GLU A 106 -32.74 -3.28 -19.45
CA GLU A 106 -33.12 -1.95 -19.94
C GLU A 106 -33.57 -1.00 -18.82
N GLU A 107 -33.97 -1.52 -17.65
CA GLU A 107 -34.37 -0.69 -16.50
C GLU A 107 -33.11 -0.25 -15.74
N SER A 108 -33.03 1.03 -15.37
CA SER A 108 -31.90 1.53 -14.60
C SER A 108 -31.81 0.80 -13.27
N LEU A 109 -30.64 0.23 -12.95
CA LEU A 109 -30.35 -0.37 -11.64
C LEU A 109 -30.68 0.61 -10.50
N GLU A 110 -30.59 1.91 -10.74
CA GLU A 110 -30.96 2.95 -9.76
C GLU A 110 -32.46 2.95 -9.42
N ASP A 111 -33.32 2.60 -10.38
CA ASP A 111 -34.78 2.61 -10.22
C ASP A 111 -35.31 1.31 -9.60
N SER A 112 -34.61 0.20 -9.84
CA SER A 112 -34.99 -1.16 -9.40
C SER A 112 -34.29 -1.58 -8.10
N THR A 113 -33.28 -0.84 -7.64
CA THR A 113 -32.54 -1.14 -6.39
C THR A 113 -32.34 0.09 -5.49
N ILE A 114 -32.27 -0.14 -4.18
CA ILE A 114 -32.07 0.90 -3.17
C ILE A 114 -30.70 0.72 -2.53
N GLU A 115 -29.91 1.80 -2.45
CA GLU A 115 -28.61 1.81 -1.77
C GLU A 115 -28.79 1.90 -0.25
N LEU A 116 -28.34 0.88 0.47
CA LEU A 116 -28.36 0.84 1.93
C LEU A 116 -27.05 1.34 2.54
N TYR A 117 -25.94 1.04 1.86
CA TYR A 117 -24.58 1.45 2.20
C TYR A 117 -23.80 1.73 0.91
N PRO A 118 -22.71 2.52 0.95
CA PRO A 118 -21.89 2.77 -0.24
C PRO A 118 -21.50 1.48 -0.96
N GLY A 119 -22.02 1.28 -2.18
CA GLY A 119 -21.75 0.10 -3.00
C GLY A 119 -22.57 -1.16 -2.65
N VAL A 120 -23.50 -1.10 -1.69
CA VAL A 120 -24.41 -2.20 -1.35
C VAL A 120 -25.86 -1.79 -1.64
N ARG A 121 -26.46 -2.43 -2.65
CA ARG A 121 -27.82 -2.16 -3.10
C ARG A 121 -28.70 -3.39 -2.90
N THR A 122 -29.94 -3.16 -2.48
CA THR A 122 -30.97 -4.21 -2.34
C THR A 122 -32.03 -4.06 -3.41
N VAL A 123 -32.60 -5.17 -3.89
CA VAL A 123 -33.71 -5.13 -4.85
C VAL A 123 -34.91 -4.46 -4.19
N SER A 124 -35.44 -3.43 -4.84
CA SER A 124 -36.63 -2.75 -4.38
C SER A 124 -37.82 -3.66 -4.67
N LEU A 125 -38.41 -4.28 -3.63
CA LEU A 125 -39.69 -4.98 -3.74
C LEU A 125 -40.82 -3.97 -4.00
N LYS A 126 -40.82 -3.32 -5.17
CA LYS A 126 -42.03 -2.68 -5.68
C LYS A 126 -42.99 -3.82 -5.97
N ASN A 127 -43.91 -4.07 -5.04
CA ASN A 127 -44.94 -5.10 -5.11
C ASN A 127 -45.46 -5.25 -6.55
N LYS A 128 -45.07 -6.34 -7.23
CA LYS A 128 -45.74 -6.78 -8.46
C LYS A 128 -47.19 -7.07 -8.07
N LYS A 129 -48.09 -6.15 -8.40
CA LYS A 129 -49.54 -6.36 -8.41
C LYS A 129 -49.97 -6.76 -9.81
#